data_AF-A0A7C2SI75-F1
#
_entry.id   AF-A0A7C2SI75-F1
#
_cell.length_a   1.000
_cell.length_b   1.000
_cell.length_c   1.000
_cell.angle_alpha   90.00
_cell.angle_beta   90.00
_cell.angle_gamma   90.00
#
_symmetry.space_group_name_H-M   'P 1'
#
loop_
_entity.id
_entity.type
_entity.pdbx_description
1 polymer ?
#
loop_
_entity_poly.entity_id
_entity_poly.type
_entity_poly.pdbx_seq_one_letter_code
_entity_poly.pdbx_strand_id
1 'polypeptide(L)'
;ATIRDRYYGAASSTPVTVFTTLLRLKNHHLGKLSRGRATQMEKMIGEIMDGLADFPRQLTLPDQGRFALGYYHQRQAFFTKSETPVTTIHHEESQ
;
A
#
# COMPACT_ATOMS: atom_id res chain seq x y z
N ALA A 1 -14.34 10.49 -11.82
CA ALA A 1 -14.20 9.45 -10.75
C ALA A 1 -12.77 8.95 -10.73
N THR A 2 -12.13 8.97 -9.55
CA THR A 2 -10.78 8.40 -9.36
C THR A 2 -10.83 6.86 -9.36
N ILE A 3 -9.66 6.21 -9.41
CA ILE A 3 -9.57 4.74 -9.27
C ILE A 3 -10.20 4.25 -7.97
N ARG A 4 -10.03 5.01 -6.88
CA ARG A 4 -10.64 4.73 -5.58
C ARG A 4 -12.16 4.81 -5.67
N ASP A 5 -12.70 5.90 -6.21
CA ASP A 5 -14.15 6.11 -6.28
C ASP A 5 -14.83 5.02 -7.13
N ARG A 6 -14.11 4.44 -8.09
CA ARG A 6 -14.61 3.37 -8.95
C ARG A 6 -14.58 1.99 -8.31
N TYR A 7 -13.53 1.67 -7.56
CA TYR A 7 -13.25 0.27 -7.19
C TYR A 7 -13.27 -0.02 -5.70
N TYR A 8 -13.31 1.00 -4.82
CA TYR A 8 -13.23 0.78 -3.37
C TYR A 8 -14.35 -0.15 -2.87
N GLY A 9 -15.60 0.11 -3.26
CA GLY A 9 -16.73 -0.71 -2.80
C GLY A 9 -16.64 -2.18 -3.23
N ALA A 10 -16.22 -2.44 -4.47
CA ALA A 10 -16.00 -3.81 -4.95
C ALA A 10 -14.77 -4.46 -4.28
N ALA A 11 -13.70 -3.69 -4.03
CA ALA A 11 -12.49 -4.20 -3.40
C ALA A 11 -12.71 -4.57 -1.94
N SER A 12 -13.56 -3.82 -1.22
CA SER A 12 -13.88 -4.09 0.18
C SER A 12 -14.98 -5.14 0.38
N SER A 13 -15.68 -5.55 -0.67
CA SER A 13 -16.80 -6.52 -0.57
C SER A 13 -16.58 -7.81 -1.35
N THR A 14 -16.04 -7.73 -2.58
CA THR A 14 -15.75 -8.85 -3.47
C THR A 14 -14.32 -8.76 -4.06
N PRO A 15 -13.25 -8.93 -3.26
CA PRO A 15 -11.88 -8.66 -3.71
C PRO A 15 -11.49 -9.35 -5.04
N VAL A 16 -11.84 -10.63 -5.20
CA VAL A 16 -11.47 -11.42 -6.38
C VAL A 16 -11.91 -10.79 -7.71
N THR A 17 -13.00 -10.03 -7.73
CA THR A 17 -13.59 -9.47 -8.95
C THR A 17 -12.82 -8.25 -9.47
N VAL A 18 -12.04 -7.59 -8.62
CA VAL A 18 -11.47 -6.27 -8.93
C VAL A 18 -9.95 -6.21 -8.79
N PHE A 19 -9.33 -7.02 -7.91
CA PHE A 19 -7.89 -6.94 -7.68
C PHE A 19 -7.06 -7.33 -8.91
N THR A 20 -7.55 -8.24 -9.74
CA THR A 20 -6.92 -8.57 -11.05
C THR A 20 -6.85 -7.35 -11.97
N THR A 21 -7.91 -6.54 -12.00
CA THR A 21 -7.96 -5.29 -12.77
C THR A 21 -7.05 -4.23 -12.16
N LEU A 22 -7.07 -4.06 -10.83
CA LEU A 22 -6.19 -3.11 -10.13
C LEU A 22 -4.71 -3.44 -10.34
N LEU A 23 -4.32 -4.71 -10.30
CA LEU A 23 -2.94 -5.17 -10.55
C LEU A 23 -2.48 -4.88 -11.98
N ARG A 24 -3.38 -4.95 -12.97
CA ARG A 24 -3.07 -4.55 -14.34
C ARG A 24 -2.88 -3.03 -14.45
N LEU A 25 -3.78 -2.27 -13.83
CA LEU A 25 -3.71 -0.80 -13.80
C LEU A 25 -2.45 -0.30 -13.08
N LYS A 26 -2.02 -0.99 -12.02
CA LYS A 26 -0.77 -0.71 -11.29
C LYS A 26 0.40 -0.56 -12.25
N ASN A 27 0.59 -1.48 -13.20
CA ASN A 27 1.73 -1.44 -14.13
C ASN A 27 1.75 -0.16 -14.98
N HIS A 28 0.58 0.28 -15.47
CA HIS A 28 0.45 1.54 -16.21
C HIS A 28 0.74 2.77 -15.34
N HIS A 29 0.37 2.74 -14.06
CA HIS A 29 0.64 3.83 -13.13
C HIS A 29 2.11 3.88 -12.71
N LEU A 30 2.75 2.73 -12.46
CA LEU A 30 4.17 2.66 -12.13
C LEU A 30 5.06 3.19 -13.26
N GLY A 31 4.69 2.93 -14.52
CA GLY A 31 5.38 3.47 -15.69
C GLY A 31 5.37 5.00 -15.80
N LYS A 32 4.50 5.69 -15.04
CA LYS A 32 4.42 7.15 -14.98
C LYS A 32 5.23 7.76 -13.83
N LEU A 33 5.83 6.93 -12.97
CA LEU A 33 6.63 7.38 -11.82
C LEU A 33 8.11 7.40 -12.19
N SER A 34 8.90 8.14 -11.40
CA SER A 34 10.36 8.03 -11.46
C SER A 34 10.80 6.61 -11.07
N ARG A 35 11.92 6.13 -11.63
CA ARG A 35 12.41 4.76 -11.42
C ARG A 35 12.52 4.37 -9.93
N GLY A 36 13.05 5.27 -9.10
CA GLY A 36 13.18 5.04 -7.66
C GLY A 36 11.82 4.89 -6.98
N ARG A 37 10.87 5.78 -7.28
CA ARG A 37 9.52 5.71 -6.70
C ARG A 37 8.75 4.48 -7.20
N ALA A 38 8.86 4.14 -8.48
CA ALA A 38 8.26 2.93 -9.04
C ALA A 38 8.78 1.67 -8.33
N THR A 39 10.10 1.57 -8.13
CA THR A 39 10.74 0.43 -7.44
C THR A 39 10.27 0.33 -5.98
N GLN A 40 10.19 1.47 -5.28
CA GLN A 40 9.70 1.51 -3.90
C GLN A 40 8.25 1.02 -3.79
N MET A 41 7.37 1.47 -4.70
CA MET A 41 5.96 1.05 -4.69
C MET A 41 5.81 -0.42 -5.08
N GLU A 42 6.59 -0.91 -6.04
CA GLU A 42 6.58 -2.34 -6.41
C GLU A 42 7.02 -3.22 -5.25
N LYS A 43 8.08 -2.82 -4.53
CA LYS A 43 8.55 -3.54 -3.34
C LYS A 43 7.47 -3.61 -2.26
N MET A 44 6.84 -2.48 -1.93
CA MET A 44 5.77 -2.43 -0.94
C MET A 44 4.57 -3.32 -1.33
N ILE A 45 4.20 -3.33 -2.61
CA ILE A 45 3.12 -4.21 -3.09
C ILE A 45 3.55 -5.68 -2.97
N GLY A 46 4.78 -6.02 -3.33
CA GLY A 46 5.34 -7.36 -3.16
C GLY A 46 5.31 -7.84 -1.71
N GLU A 47 5.77 -7.00 -0.78
CA GLU A 47 5.79 -7.31 0.67
C GLU A 47 4.38 -7.56 1.22
N ILE A 48 3.37 -6.77 0.80
CA ILE A 48 1.98 -6.99 1.22
C ILE A 48 1.44 -8.29 0.60
N MET A 49 1.71 -8.54 -0.68
CA MET A 49 1.21 -9.72 -1.39
C MET A 49 1.84 -11.03 -0.91
N ASP A 50 3.09 -11.01 -0.44
CA ASP A 50 3.78 -12.17 0.12
C ASP A 50 3.04 -12.77 1.33
N GLY A 51 2.37 -11.92 2.12
CA GLY A 51 1.54 -12.34 3.25
C GLY A 51 0.14 -12.84 2.87
N LEU A 52 -0.23 -12.84 1.59
CA LEU A 52 -1.57 -13.19 1.12
C LEU A 52 -1.56 -14.50 0.32
N ALA A 53 -2.36 -15.47 0.76
CA ALA A 53 -2.48 -16.75 0.07
C ALA A 53 -3.40 -16.69 -1.17
N ASP A 54 -4.50 -15.92 -1.10
CA ASP A 54 -5.46 -15.74 -2.20
C ASP A 54 -6.36 -14.50 -1.96
N PHE A 55 -7.09 -14.06 -3.00
CA PHE A 55 -8.14 -13.06 -2.88
C PHE A 55 -9.50 -13.72 -2.60
N PRO A 56 -10.17 -13.41 -1.48
CA PRO A 56 -11.46 -14.02 -1.17
C PRO A 56 -12.53 -13.56 -2.15
N ARG A 57 -13.50 -14.45 -2.41
CA ARG A 57 -14.65 -14.17 -3.28
C ARG A 57 -15.54 -13.06 -2.72
N GLN A 58 -15.74 -13.09 -1.40
CA GLN A 58 -16.53 -12.12 -0.65
C GLN A 58 -15.92 -11.92 0.74
N LEU A 59 -16.05 -10.71 1.29
CA LEU A 59 -15.68 -10.37 2.65
C LEU A 59 -16.94 -10.23 3.52
N THR A 60 -16.88 -10.80 4.74
CA THR A 60 -17.92 -10.57 5.76
C THR A 60 -17.91 -9.12 6.21
N LEU A 61 -19.03 -8.58 6.71
CA LEU A 61 -19.09 -7.18 7.18
C LEU A 61 -17.95 -6.79 8.15
N PRO A 62 -17.59 -7.61 9.16
CA PRO A 62 -16.41 -7.37 9.98
C PRO A 62 -15.11 -7.25 9.18
N ASP A 63 -14.90 -8.10 8.17
CA ASP A 63 -13.70 -8.06 7.32
C ASP A 63 -13.70 -6.87 6.37
N GLN A 64 -14.87 -6.41 5.90
CA GLN A 64 -14.98 -5.15 5.16
C GLN A 64 -14.55 -3.97 6.06
N GLY A 65 -14.91 -4.02 7.34
CA GLY A 65 -14.43 -3.08 8.36
C GLY A 65 -12.91 -3.13 8.52
N ARG A 66 -12.32 -4.33 8.62
CA ARG A 66 -10.86 -4.52 8.69
C ARG A 66 -10.15 -4.02 7.44
N PHE A 67 -10.71 -4.26 6.26
CA PHE A 67 -10.22 -3.72 5.00
C PHE A 67 -10.17 -2.19 5.04
N ALA A 68 -11.25 -1.56 5.50
CA ALA A 68 -11.31 -0.11 5.62
C ALA A 68 -10.25 0.43 6.59
N LEU A 69 -10.11 -0.19 7.77
CA LEU A 69 -9.08 0.19 8.74
C LEU A 69 -7.67 0.10 8.14
N GLY A 70 -7.33 -1.03 7.52
CA GLY A 70 -6.04 -1.21 6.86
C GLY A 70 -5.78 -0.17 5.76
N TYR A 71 -6.79 0.12 4.93
CA TYR A 71 -6.71 1.15 3.91
C TYR A 71 -6.39 2.53 4.50
N TYR A 72 -7.12 2.96 5.52
CA TYR A 72 -6.91 4.29 6.11
C TYR A 72 -5.61 4.37 6.93
N HIS A 73 -5.17 3.29 7.57
CA HIS A 73 -3.86 3.21 8.20
C HIS A 73 -2.73 3.42 7.17
N GLN A 74 -2.75 2.64 6.07
CA GLN A 74 -1.73 2.75 5.02
C GLN A 74 -1.76 4.13 4.35
N ARG A 75 -2.96 4.68 4.14
CA ARG A 75 -3.13 6.03 3.57
C ARG A 75 -2.51 7.08 4.48
N GLN A 76 -2.79 7.03 5.78
CA GLN A 76 -2.21 7.96 6.75
C GLN A 76 -0.70 7.82 6.85
N ALA A 77 -0.17 6.59 6.79
CA ALA A 77 1.25 6.31 6.79
C ALA A 77 1.98 6.98 5.60
N PHE A 78 1.33 7.17 4.46
CA PHE A 78 1.93 7.92 3.34
C PHE A 78 2.02 9.43 3.56
N PHE A 79 1.22 10.01 4.46
CA PHE A 79 1.22 11.44 4.76
C PHE A 79 2.04 11.80 6.00
N THR A 80 2.25 10.83 6.89
CA THR A 80 3.09 11.00 8.07
C THR A 80 4.54 10.72 7.67
N LYS A 81 5.36 11.78 7.58
CA LYS A 81 6.80 11.64 7.40
C LYS A 81 7.34 10.81 8.57
N SER A 82 8.10 9.75 8.28
CA SER A 82 8.98 9.15 9.28
C SER A 82 9.96 10.22 9.73
N GLU A 83 9.98 10.53 11.02
CA GLU A 83 11.09 11.29 11.61
C GLU A 83 12.37 10.49 11.35
N THR A 84 13.28 11.06 10.56
CA THR A 84 14.62 10.51 10.42
C THR A 84 15.28 10.63 11.79
N PRO A 85 15.69 9.53 12.45
CA PRO A 85 16.44 9.66 13.69
C PRO A 85 17.77 10.34 13.33
N VAL A 86 17.93 11.59 13.74
CA VAL A 86 19.20 12.30 13.70
C VAL A 86 20.13 11.50 14.60
N THR A 87 20.97 10.67 14.00
CA THR A 87 22.07 10.01 14.70
C THR A 87 23.08 11.11 15.00
N THR A 88 22.99 11.71 16.18
CA THR A 88 24.03 12.59 16.72
C THR A 88 25.27 11.73 16.93
N ILE A 89 26.20 11.79 15.98
CA ILE A 89 27.53 11.20 16.16
C ILE A 89 28.26 12.10 17.16
N HIS A 90 28.29 11.70 18.43
CA HIS A 90 29.23 12.27 19.39
C HIS A 90 30.64 11.77 19.01
N HIS A 91 31.42 12.64 18.34
CA HIS A 91 32.86 12.46 18.24
C HIS A 91 33.46 12.84 19.60
N GLU A 92 33.80 11.84 20.41
CA GLU A 92 34.74 12.04 21.51
C GLU A 92 36.16 12.06 20.91
N GLU A 93 36.70 13.27 20.71
CA GLU A 93 38.15 13.46 20.60
C GLU A 93 38.78 13.12 21.95
N SER A 94 39.42 11.95 22.03
CA SER A 94 40.36 11.64 23.10
C SER A 94 41.75 12.12 22.68
N GLN A 95 42.32 12.96 23.53
CA GLN A 95 43.67 13.54 23.48
C GLN A 95 44.76 12.47 23.52
#